data_AF-A0A0D6N3B7-F1
#
_entry.id   AF-A0A0D6N3B7-F1
#
_cell.length_a   1.000
_cell.length_b   1.000
_cell.length_c   1.000
_cell.angle_alpha   90.00
_cell.angle_beta   90.00
_cell.angle_gamma   90.00
#
_symmetry.space_group_name_H-M   'P 1'
#
loop_
_entity.id
_entity.type
_entity.pdbx_description
1 polymer ?
#
loop_
_entity_poly.entity_id
_entity_poly.type
_entity_poly.pdbx_seq_one_letter_code
_entity_poly.pdbx_strand_id
1 'polypeptide(L)'
;MLAVVLAGAPCFSAPVLAQAPEHGPVAANLAPIVTGQGGVSVCLTSQQDEQATSLLVVPSGTVFEASTGPGGHTAQAFVTTETVTLTKAQPCGIADASTVVSHTRHWLVNPVKPQADTQFHPVGDVSGNGVDTSFGDEDETLRHAISSGHLLARVQGSLHDTVFLTESDADIEDPDAPAKP
;
A
#
# COMPACT_ATOMS: atom_id res chain seq x y z
N MET A 1 76.66 -12.67 22.99
CA MET A 1 75.85 -12.87 21.77
C MET A 1 74.46 -13.30 22.19
N LEU A 2 73.48 -12.58 21.66
CA LEU A 2 72.06 -12.60 22.00
C LEU A 2 71.36 -13.72 21.21
N ALA A 3 70.56 -14.58 21.87
CA ALA A 3 69.40 -15.24 21.26
C ALA A 3 68.50 -15.81 22.36
N VAL A 4 67.25 -15.34 22.34
CA VAL A 4 66.21 -15.40 23.37
C VAL A 4 65.06 -16.27 22.84
N VAL A 5 64.59 -17.23 23.67
CA VAL A 5 63.17 -17.63 23.94
C VAL A 5 62.34 -18.13 22.73
N LEU A 6 62.08 -19.43 22.60
CA LEU A 6 61.04 -20.31 23.22
C LEU A 6 59.77 -20.49 22.36
N ALA A 7 59.50 -21.77 22.09
CA ALA A 7 58.21 -22.48 22.05
C ALA A 7 57.03 -21.87 21.27
N GLY A 8 56.73 -22.47 20.11
CA GLY A 8 55.45 -22.33 19.41
C GLY A 8 54.48 -23.46 19.77
N ALA A 9 53.35 -23.10 20.38
CA ALA A 9 52.10 -23.85 20.35
C ALA A 9 50.98 -22.84 20.02
N PRO A 10 50.06 -23.12 19.09
CA PRO A 10 49.01 -22.15 18.76
C PRO A 10 47.89 -22.22 19.79
N CYS A 11 47.79 -21.19 20.64
CA CYS A 11 46.60 -20.90 21.42
C CYS A 11 45.56 -20.20 20.53
N PHE A 12 44.36 -20.78 20.46
CA PHE A 12 43.14 -20.08 20.07
C PHE A 12 42.86 -18.94 21.07
N SER A 13 42.59 -17.73 20.57
CA SER A 13 42.00 -16.63 21.33
C SER A 13 41.24 -15.71 20.38
N ALA A 14 39.96 -15.47 20.67
CA ALA A 14 39.20 -14.31 20.20
C ALA A 14 39.64 -13.05 21.01
N PRO A 15 39.04 -11.83 20.93
CA PRO A 15 37.99 -11.27 20.06
C PRO A 15 38.31 -9.81 19.58
N VAL A 16 37.28 -9.09 19.07
CA VAL A 16 37.04 -7.63 19.15
C VAL A 16 37.50 -6.66 18.01
N LEU A 17 36.47 -5.94 17.53
CA LEU A 17 36.35 -4.60 16.90
C LEU A 17 37.28 -4.16 15.75
N ALA A 18 36.64 -3.84 14.62
CA ALA A 18 36.92 -2.61 13.89
C ALA A 18 35.59 -1.96 13.45
N GLN A 19 35.30 -0.80 14.02
CA GLN A 19 34.28 0.16 13.59
C GLN A 19 34.82 0.99 12.41
N ALA A 20 33.96 1.34 11.45
CA ALA A 20 34.03 2.56 10.64
C ALA A 20 32.67 2.76 9.90
N PRO A 21 32.31 3.98 9.46
CA PRO A 21 31.46 4.89 10.21
C PRO A 21 30.12 5.17 9.53
N GLU A 22 29.24 5.80 10.31
CA GLU A 22 27.92 6.29 9.94
C GLU A 22 27.95 7.30 8.78
N HIS A 23 27.09 7.10 7.79
CA HIS A 23 26.33 8.13 7.07
C HIS A 23 24.98 7.50 6.68
N GLY A 24 23.88 8.10 7.15
CA GLY A 24 22.51 7.62 6.92
C GLY A 24 22.08 7.59 5.43
N PRO A 25 20.89 7.06 5.16
CA PRO A 25 19.69 7.83 5.48
C PRO A 25 18.74 7.09 6.42
N VAL A 26 17.92 7.90 7.08
CA VAL A 26 16.80 7.55 7.96
C VAL A 26 16.07 6.33 7.42
N ALA A 27 16.19 5.20 8.12
CA ALA A 27 15.28 4.09 7.92
C ALA A 27 13.89 4.60 8.29
N ALA A 28 13.06 4.84 7.28
CA ALA A 28 11.62 4.93 7.47
C ALA A 28 11.22 3.75 8.36
N ASN A 29 10.42 4.02 9.39
CA ASN A 29 9.94 3.04 10.34
C ASN A 29 9.13 1.98 9.56
N LEU A 30 9.81 0.93 9.08
CA LEU A 30 9.20 -0.14 8.33
C LEU A 30 8.39 -0.96 9.33
N ALA A 31 7.06 -0.88 9.22
CA ALA A 31 6.16 -1.77 9.90
C ALA A 31 6.57 -3.24 9.59
N PRO A 32 6.41 -4.17 10.55
CA PRO A 32 6.79 -5.56 10.35
C PRO A 32 6.04 -6.16 9.15
N ILE A 33 6.79 -6.91 8.33
CA ILE A 33 6.24 -7.67 7.21
C ILE A 33 5.30 -8.74 7.79
N VAL A 34 4.00 -8.61 7.55
CA VAL A 34 3.01 -9.65 7.87
C VAL A 34 3.25 -10.83 6.94
N THR A 35 3.73 -11.94 7.48
CA THR A 35 3.86 -13.20 6.74
C THR A 35 2.50 -13.86 6.61
N GLY A 36 1.94 -13.87 5.40
CA GLY A 36 0.74 -14.65 5.09
C GLY A 36 0.20 -14.45 3.68
N GLN A 37 -0.20 -13.22 3.33
CA GLN A 37 -1.03 -12.97 2.14
C GLN A 37 -0.54 -11.82 1.24
N GLY A 38 0.54 -11.15 1.64
CA GLY A 38 1.00 -9.89 1.04
C GLY A 38 0.21 -8.72 1.62
N GLY A 39 0.92 -7.66 2.01
CA GLY A 39 0.30 -6.47 2.60
C GLY A 39 0.34 -5.28 1.67
N VAL A 40 -0.56 -4.33 1.90
CA VAL A 40 -0.53 -2.99 1.34
C VAL A 40 -0.25 -1.98 2.45
N SER A 41 0.44 -0.88 2.12
CA SER A 41 0.51 0.29 2.97
C SER A 41 -0.45 1.34 2.45
N VAL A 42 -1.42 1.75 3.27
CA VAL A 42 -2.34 2.85 2.98
C VAL A 42 -1.88 4.08 3.75
N CYS A 43 -1.71 5.21 3.07
CA CYS A 43 -1.05 6.39 3.59
C CYS A 43 -1.77 7.68 3.19
N LEU A 44 -1.73 8.66 4.07
CA LEU A 44 -2.02 10.06 3.74
C LEU A 44 -0.76 10.75 3.20
N THR A 45 -0.82 11.31 2.00
CA THR A 45 0.21 12.22 1.47
C THR A 45 0.08 13.56 2.18
N SER A 46 1.11 13.94 2.91
CA SER A 46 1.05 15.07 3.83
C SER A 46 0.96 16.41 3.09
N GLN A 47 -0.22 17.03 3.07
CA GLN A 47 -0.50 18.45 3.35
C GLN A 47 -2.00 18.67 3.63
N GLN A 48 -2.67 17.76 4.36
CA GLN A 48 -3.86 18.21 5.08
C GLN A 48 -3.37 19.16 6.18
N ASP A 49 -3.87 20.39 6.11
CA ASP A 49 -3.71 21.45 7.09
C ASP A 49 -3.63 20.88 8.51
N GLU A 50 -2.69 21.36 9.31
CA GLU A 50 -2.26 20.80 10.60
C GLU A 50 -3.38 20.58 11.65
N GLN A 51 -4.62 20.95 11.34
CA GLN A 51 -5.79 20.92 12.20
C GLN A 51 -6.84 19.84 11.89
N ALA A 52 -6.84 19.15 10.74
CA ALA A 52 -8.07 18.49 10.27
C ALA A 52 -8.23 16.97 10.48
N THR A 53 -7.17 16.17 10.71
CA THR A 53 -7.33 14.69 10.72
C THR A 53 -6.91 14.09 12.06
N SER A 54 -7.82 14.11 13.03
CA SER A 54 -7.64 13.39 14.30
C SER A 54 -7.68 11.87 14.10
N LEU A 55 -8.53 11.41 13.18
CA LEU A 55 -8.75 10.01 12.84
C LEU A 55 -9.32 9.94 11.41
N LEU A 56 -8.74 9.10 10.56
CA LEU A 56 -9.30 8.71 9.28
C LEU A 56 -9.46 7.19 9.26
N VAL A 57 -10.64 6.72 8.88
CA VAL A 57 -10.94 5.29 8.77
C VAL A 57 -11.10 4.97 7.29
N VAL A 58 -10.36 3.97 6.81
CA VAL A 58 -10.51 3.38 5.48
C VAL A 58 -11.15 2.01 5.68
N PRO A 59 -12.40 1.79 5.26
CA PRO A 59 -13.09 0.52 5.43
C PRO A 59 -12.37 -0.67 4.78
N SER A 60 -12.66 -1.87 5.28
CA SER A 60 -12.46 -3.08 4.48
C SER A 60 -13.39 -3.04 3.26
N GLY A 61 -12.94 -3.53 2.12
CA GLY A 61 -13.73 -3.50 0.89
C GLY A 61 -13.40 -2.32 -0.02
N THR A 62 -12.57 -1.37 0.44
CA THR A 62 -12.11 -0.26 -0.40
C THR A 62 -11.16 -0.76 -1.49
N VAL A 63 -11.53 -0.46 -2.73
CA VAL A 63 -10.80 -0.82 -3.95
C VAL A 63 -9.85 0.30 -4.30
N PHE A 64 -8.61 -0.08 -4.61
CA PHE A 64 -7.58 0.82 -5.08
C PHE A 64 -7.10 0.40 -6.47
N GLU A 65 -6.93 1.37 -7.37
CA GLU A 65 -6.43 1.18 -8.74
C GLU A 65 -5.07 1.87 -8.93
N ALA A 66 -4.17 1.22 -9.67
CA ALA A 66 -2.88 1.80 -10.03
C ALA A 66 -3.05 3.03 -10.94
N SER A 67 -2.51 4.17 -10.51
CA SER A 67 -2.35 5.34 -11.37
C SER A 67 -1.35 5.03 -12.47
N THR A 68 -1.78 5.14 -13.72
CA THR A 68 -0.90 4.99 -14.88
C THR A 68 -0.36 6.36 -15.28
N GLY A 69 0.97 6.49 -15.31
CA GLY A 69 1.59 7.65 -15.96
C GLY A 69 1.22 7.69 -17.45
N PRO A 70 1.40 8.83 -18.14
CA PRO A 70 1.04 8.96 -19.54
C PRO A 70 1.82 7.95 -20.40
N GLY A 71 1.15 6.90 -20.86
CA GLY A 71 1.68 5.92 -21.82
C GLY A 71 1.69 4.43 -21.41
N GLY A 72 1.09 4.01 -20.29
CA GLY A 72 1.11 2.59 -19.94
C GLY A 72 -0.09 2.11 -19.13
N HIS A 73 -1.09 1.52 -19.78
CA HIS A 73 -2.18 0.79 -19.14
C HIS A 73 -1.65 -0.50 -18.48
N THR A 74 -1.17 -0.42 -17.24
CA THR A 74 -1.27 -1.57 -16.34
C THR A 74 -2.41 -1.32 -15.39
N ALA A 75 -3.61 -1.70 -15.84
CA ALA A 75 -4.83 -1.69 -15.06
C ALA A 75 -4.70 -2.79 -13.97
N GLN A 76 -4.20 -2.39 -12.81
CA GLN A 76 -4.02 -3.22 -11.63
C GLN A 76 -4.93 -2.68 -10.54
N ALA A 77 -5.62 -3.55 -9.84
CA ALA A 77 -6.42 -3.17 -8.70
C ALA A 77 -6.30 -4.18 -7.57
N PHE A 78 -6.52 -3.71 -6.36
CA PHE A 78 -6.67 -4.56 -5.19
C PHE A 78 -7.77 -4.02 -4.29
N VAL A 79 -8.23 -4.85 -3.37
CA VAL A 79 -9.19 -4.49 -2.34
C VAL A 79 -8.60 -4.76 -0.96
N THR A 80 -8.78 -3.83 -0.01
CA THR A 80 -8.42 -4.06 1.39
C THR A 80 -9.36 -5.09 2.01
N THR A 81 -8.82 -6.08 2.72
CA THR A 81 -9.64 -7.08 3.41
C THR A 81 -9.90 -6.74 4.88
N GLU A 82 -9.26 -5.68 5.37
CA GLU A 82 -9.43 -5.17 6.73
C GLU A 82 -9.50 -3.64 6.75
N THR A 83 -10.11 -3.12 7.81
CA THR A 83 -10.23 -1.67 8.04
C THR A 83 -8.89 -1.09 8.50
N VAL A 84 -8.47 0.01 7.88
CA VAL A 84 -7.26 0.75 8.29
C VAL A 84 -7.65 2.03 9.01
N THR A 85 -7.05 2.27 10.17
CA THR A 85 -7.19 3.53 10.89
C THR A 85 -5.89 4.34 10.81
N LEU A 86 -5.99 5.55 10.28
CA LEU A 86 -4.90 6.51 10.15
C LEU A 86 -5.11 7.67 11.13
N THR A 87 -4.02 8.22 11.65
CA THR A 87 -4.05 9.37 12.56
C THR A 87 -2.93 10.34 12.22
N LYS A 88 -2.95 11.55 12.80
CA LYS A 88 -1.82 12.49 12.67
C LYS A 88 -0.48 11.89 13.13
N ALA A 89 -0.49 11.05 14.17
CA ALA A 89 0.72 10.41 14.69
C ALA A 89 1.16 9.19 13.85
N GLN A 90 0.22 8.56 13.14
CA GLN A 90 0.43 7.40 12.30
C GLN A 90 -0.33 7.58 10.98
N PRO A 91 0.25 8.33 10.01
CA PRO A 91 -0.42 8.66 8.76
C PRO A 91 -0.44 7.50 7.75
N CYS A 92 0.23 6.38 8.09
CA CYS A 92 0.28 5.17 7.30
C CYS A 92 -0.11 3.95 8.15
N GLY A 93 -0.94 3.09 7.60
CA GLY A 93 -1.32 1.79 8.15
C GLY A 93 -0.99 0.68 7.16
N ILE A 94 -0.81 -0.54 7.68
CA ILE A 94 -0.69 -1.75 6.87
C ILE A 94 -2.04 -2.45 6.91
N ALA A 95 -2.46 -3.00 5.78
CA ALA A 95 -3.60 -3.90 5.68
C ALA A 95 -3.28 -5.11 4.80
N ASP A 96 -3.93 -6.22 5.08
CA ASP A 96 -4.11 -7.32 4.15
C ASP A 96 -5.00 -6.88 2.98
N ALA A 97 -4.72 -7.43 1.80
CA ALA A 97 -5.43 -7.11 0.58
C ALA A 97 -5.48 -8.29 -0.39
N SER A 98 -6.48 -8.28 -1.27
CA SER A 98 -6.61 -9.23 -2.37
C SER A 98 -6.49 -8.52 -3.71
N THR A 99 -5.89 -9.18 -4.70
CA THR A 99 -5.94 -8.74 -6.09
C THR A 99 -7.40 -8.63 -6.54
N VAL A 100 -7.76 -7.59 -7.28
CA VAL A 100 -9.08 -7.47 -7.92
C VAL A 100 -8.92 -7.67 -9.41
N VAL A 101 -9.72 -8.59 -9.97
CA VAL A 101 -9.83 -8.80 -11.41
C VAL A 101 -11.21 -8.40 -11.89
N SER A 102 -11.28 -7.45 -12.82
CA SER A 102 -12.51 -7.03 -13.50
C SER A 102 -12.24 -6.95 -15.00
N HIS A 103 -12.98 -7.73 -15.78
CA HIS A 103 -12.86 -7.67 -17.24
C HIS A 103 -13.38 -6.34 -17.80
N THR A 104 -14.46 -5.84 -17.20
CA THR A 104 -15.16 -4.63 -17.64
C THR A 104 -14.33 -3.38 -17.34
N ARG A 105 -13.67 -3.33 -16.17
CA ARG A 105 -12.73 -2.26 -15.78
C ARG A 105 -11.30 -2.51 -16.28
N HIS A 106 -11.07 -3.61 -17.01
CA HIS A 106 -9.77 -4.02 -17.54
C HIS A 106 -8.67 -4.25 -16.48
N TRP A 107 -9.02 -4.42 -15.21
CA TRP A 107 -8.09 -4.85 -14.16
C TRP A 107 -7.77 -6.34 -14.34
N LEU A 108 -6.73 -6.67 -15.10
CA LEU A 108 -6.44 -8.05 -15.52
C LEU A 108 -5.17 -8.63 -14.90
N VAL A 109 -4.45 -7.86 -14.08
CA VAL A 109 -3.19 -8.29 -13.48
C VAL A 109 -3.44 -9.13 -12.23
N ASN A 110 -2.98 -10.37 -12.24
CA ASN A 110 -3.03 -11.28 -11.11
C ASN A 110 -1.78 -12.20 -11.06
N PRO A 111 -1.05 -12.28 -9.94
CA PRO A 111 -1.21 -11.48 -8.72
C PRO A 111 -0.67 -10.05 -8.93
N VAL A 112 -1.26 -9.09 -8.23
CA VAL A 112 -0.67 -7.77 -8.07
C VAL A 112 0.60 -7.88 -7.23
N LYS A 113 1.69 -7.29 -7.71
CA LYS A 113 3.03 -7.38 -7.11
C LYS A 113 3.55 -6.00 -6.69
N PRO A 114 4.46 -5.93 -5.70
CA PRO A 114 5.16 -4.70 -5.36
C PRO A 114 5.88 -4.10 -6.57
N GLN A 115 5.69 -2.80 -6.80
CA GLN A 115 6.37 -2.03 -7.84
C GLN A 115 6.85 -0.71 -7.26
N ALA A 116 8.09 -0.32 -7.59
CA ALA A 116 8.77 0.80 -6.93
C ALA A 116 8.10 2.16 -7.19
N ASP A 117 7.49 2.34 -8.36
CA ASP A 117 6.93 3.63 -8.80
C ASP A 117 5.41 3.59 -8.97
N THR A 118 4.76 2.51 -8.53
CA THR A 118 3.30 2.38 -8.64
C THR A 118 2.63 2.86 -7.35
N GLN A 119 1.75 3.84 -7.50
CA GLN A 119 0.82 4.29 -6.48
C GLN A 119 -0.57 3.87 -6.87
N PHE A 120 -1.34 3.44 -5.88
CA PHE A 120 -2.73 3.08 -6.05
C PHE A 120 -3.62 4.13 -5.39
N HIS A 121 -4.70 4.49 -6.06
CA HIS A 121 -5.68 5.46 -5.60
C HIS A 121 -7.01 4.76 -5.31
N PRO A 122 -7.73 5.17 -4.27
CA PRO A 122 -9.05 4.65 -3.98
C PRO A 122 -10.02 5.01 -5.12
N VAL A 123 -10.80 4.04 -5.57
CA VAL A 123 -11.75 4.19 -6.69
C VAL A 123 -13.18 3.81 -6.33
N GLY A 124 -13.39 3.12 -5.23
CA GLY A 124 -14.71 2.81 -4.70
C GLY A 124 -14.65 1.72 -3.65
N ASP A 125 -15.80 1.16 -3.32
CA ASP A 125 -15.94 0.02 -2.42
C ASP A 125 -16.59 -1.15 -3.15
N VAL A 126 -16.19 -2.38 -2.79
CA VAL A 126 -16.81 -3.59 -3.37
C VAL A 126 -18.27 -3.65 -2.96
N SER A 127 -19.17 -3.67 -3.94
CA SER A 127 -20.61 -3.72 -3.76
C SER A 127 -21.24 -4.73 -4.72
N GLY A 128 -21.83 -5.79 -4.17
CA GLY A 128 -22.43 -6.87 -4.95
C GLY A 128 -21.42 -7.52 -5.91
N ASN A 129 -21.64 -7.33 -7.22
CA ASN A 129 -20.79 -7.89 -8.27
C ASN A 129 -19.67 -6.94 -8.73
N GLY A 130 -19.63 -5.70 -8.22
CA GLY A 130 -18.82 -4.61 -8.75
C GLY A 130 -18.26 -3.65 -7.73
N VAL A 131 -18.01 -2.43 -8.18
CA VAL A 131 -17.48 -1.32 -7.37
C VAL A 131 -18.46 -0.16 -7.36
N ASP A 132 -18.88 0.26 -6.18
CA ASP A 132 -19.58 1.53 -5.96
C ASP A 132 -18.55 2.66 -5.88
N THR A 133 -18.57 3.57 -6.85
CA THR A 133 -17.59 4.68 -6.94
C THR A 133 -18.07 5.97 -6.27
N SER A 134 -19.31 5.97 -5.77
CA SER A 134 -19.94 7.18 -5.23
C SER A 134 -19.34 7.63 -3.91
N PHE A 135 -18.82 6.69 -3.11
CA PHE A 135 -18.43 6.88 -1.72
C PHE A 135 -19.50 7.60 -0.87
N GLY A 136 -20.78 7.53 -1.27
CA GLY A 136 -21.84 8.37 -0.70
C GLY A 136 -22.14 8.06 0.76
N ASP A 137 -21.92 6.82 1.16
CA ASP A 137 -22.15 6.33 2.52
C ASP A 137 -20.94 6.52 3.45
N GLU A 138 -19.83 7.02 2.93
CA GLU A 138 -18.57 7.19 3.66
C GLU A 138 -18.48 8.53 4.41
N ASP A 139 -17.67 8.54 5.49
CA ASP A 139 -17.43 9.74 6.30
C ASP A 139 -16.86 10.89 5.47
N GLU A 140 -17.24 12.13 5.80
CA GLU A 140 -16.79 13.34 5.10
C GLU A 140 -15.26 13.46 5.04
N THR A 141 -14.56 13.03 6.10
CA THR A 141 -13.10 13.04 6.17
C THR A 141 -12.49 12.12 5.12
N LEU A 142 -13.07 10.91 4.94
CA LEU A 142 -12.60 9.95 3.94
C LEU A 142 -12.89 10.44 2.53
N ARG A 143 -14.12 10.88 2.26
CA ARG A 143 -14.50 11.45 0.96
C ARG A 143 -13.62 12.64 0.59
N HIS A 144 -13.29 13.49 1.55
CA HIS A 144 -12.36 14.60 1.33
C HIS A 144 -10.94 14.12 1.02
N ALA A 145 -10.40 13.15 1.77
CA ALA A 145 -9.07 12.59 1.52
C ALA A 145 -8.95 11.89 0.15
N ILE A 146 -10.02 11.23 -0.29
CA ILE A 146 -10.13 10.59 -1.61
C ILE A 146 -10.18 11.66 -2.72
N SER A 147 -11.15 12.57 -2.65
CA SER A 147 -11.37 13.59 -3.69
C SER A 147 -10.20 14.58 -3.85
N SER A 148 -9.44 14.81 -2.79
CA SER A 148 -8.22 15.63 -2.82
C SER A 148 -6.96 14.87 -3.29
N GLY A 149 -7.06 13.55 -3.51
CA GLY A 149 -5.91 12.70 -3.88
C GLY A 149 -4.90 12.49 -2.75
N HIS A 150 -5.29 12.76 -1.50
CA HIS A 150 -4.40 12.63 -0.35
C HIS A 150 -4.29 11.19 0.16
N LEU A 151 -5.29 10.34 -0.09
CA LEU A 151 -5.23 8.92 0.28
C LEU A 151 -4.61 8.09 -0.85
N LEU A 152 -3.47 7.44 -0.56
CA LEU A 152 -2.77 6.56 -1.51
C LEU A 152 -2.44 5.23 -0.87
N ALA A 153 -2.18 4.24 -1.71
CA ALA A 153 -1.69 2.95 -1.26
C ALA A 153 -0.55 2.40 -2.11
N ARG A 154 0.24 1.51 -1.51
CA ARG A 154 1.36 0.80 -2.17
C ARG A 154 1.36 -0.66 -1.75
N VAL A 155 1.68 -1.53 -2.69
CA VAL A 155 1.78 -2.97 -2.47
C VAL A 155 3.15 -3.29 -1.88
N GLN A 156 3.18 -3.88 -0.68
CA GLN A 156 4.40 -4.22 0.08
C GLN A 156 4.81 -5.69 -0.12
N GLY A 157 3.85 -6.58 -0.37
CA GLY A 157 4.07 -7.98 -0.73
C GLY A 157 3.16 -8.42 -1.88
N SER A 158 3.47 -9.52 -2.57
CA SER A 158 2.61 -10.05 -3.63
C SER A 158 1.24 -10.44 -3.07
N LEU A 159 0.16 -9.96 -3.67
CA LEU A 159 -1.22 -10.22 -3.23
C LEU A 159 -1.74 -11.50 -3.89
N HIS A 160 -1.73 -12.60 -3.16
CA HIS A 160 -1.99 -13.93 -3.74
C HIS A 160 -3.47 -14.30 -3.84
N ASP A 161 -4.31 -13.74 -2.97
CA ASP A 161 -5.75 -13.93 -3.04
C ASP A 161 -6.35 -13.05 -4.14
N THR A 162 -7.45 -13.50 -4.73
CA THR A 162 -8.10 -12.80 -5.86
C THR A 162 -9.60 -12.71 -5.66
N VAL A 163 -10.12 -11.50 -5.80
CA VAL A 163 -11.55 -11.20 -5.96
C VAL A 163 -11.82 -10.98 -7.43
N PHE A 164 -12.74 -11.77 -8.00
CA PHE A 164 -13.21 -11.58 -9.36
C PHE A 164 -14.52 -10.80 -9.33
N LEU A 165 -14.53 -9.62 -9.94
CA LEU A 165 -15.75 -8.86 -10.17
C LEU A 165 -16.43 -9.42 -11.42
N THR A 166 -17.74 -9.58 -11.32
CA THR A 166 -18.59 -10.08 -12.42
C THR A 166 -19.50 -8.97 -12.94
N GLU A 167 -19.05 -7.71 -12.81
CA GLU A 167 -19.69 -6.53 -13.39
C GLU A 167 -20.01 -6.74 -14.85
N SER A 168 -21.21 -6.35 -15.26
CA SER A 168 -21.56 -6.14 -16.65
C SER A 168 -21.33 -4.68 -17.03
N ASP A 169 -21.35 -4.38 -18.34
CA ASP A 169 -21.30 -2.98 -18.80
C ASP A 169 -22.45 -2.11 -18.24
N ALA A 170 -23.56 -2.73 -17.82
CA ALA A 170 -24.67 -2.03 -17.20
C ALA A 170 -24.41 -1.60 -15.75
N ASP A 171 -23.39 -2.17 -15.11
CA ASP A 171 -23.01 -1.90 -13.72
C ASP A 171 -21.91 -0.82 -13.62
N ILE A 172 -21.34 -0.38 -14.75
CA ILE A 172 -20.40 0.74 -14.79
C ILE A 172 -21.19 2.04 -14.97
N GLU A 173 -20.95 3.01 -14.11
CA GLU A 173 -21.47 4.36 -14.30
C GLU A 173 -20.94 4.94 -15.61
N ASP A 174 -21.87 5.29 -16.52
CA ASP A 174 -21.54 5.94 -17.77
C ASP A 174 -20.98 7.35 -17.47
N PRO A 175 -19.69 7.63 -17.77
CA PRO A 175 -19.08 8.93 -17.48
C PRO A 175 -19.71 10.07 -18.29
N ASP A 176 -20.44 9.76 -19.36
CA ASP A 176 -21.15 10.71 -20.21
C ASP A 176 -22.65 10.80 -19.86
N ALA A 177 -23.14 10.02 -18.90
CA ALA A 177 -24.54 10.11 -18.47
C ALA A 177 -24.79 11.45 -17.75
N PRO A 178 -25.87 12.17 -18.09
CA PRO A 178 -26.21 13.41 -17.41
C PRO A 178 -26.43 13.13 -15.91
N ALA A 179 -25.82 13.98 -15.07
CA ALA A 179 -26.00 13.92 -13.62
C ALA A 179 -27.50 13.87 -13.29
N LYS A 180 -27.89 12.84 -12.53
CA LYS A 180 -29.29 12.63 -12.14
C LYS A 180 -29.78 13.86 -11.34
N PRO A 181 -30.95 14.45 -11.68
CA PRO A 181 -31.46 15.66 -11.04
C PRO A 181 -31.85 15.45 -9.57
#